data_AF-A0A1G1HFM3-F1
#
_entry.id   AF-A0A1G1HFM3-F1
#
_cell.length_a   1.000
_cell.length_b   1.000
_cell.length_c   1.000
_cell.angle_alpha   90.00
_cell.angle_beta   90.00
_cell.angle_gamma   90.00
#
_symmetry.space_group_name_H-M   'P 1'
#
loop_
_entity.id
_entity.type
_entity.pdbx_description
1 polymer ?
#
loop_
_entity_poly.entity_id
_entity_poly.type
_entity_poly.pdbx_seq_one_letter_code
_entity_poly.pdbx_strand_id
1 'polypeptide(L)'
;MNYPVLRQTAIAKSQRIVPYLTPSEVKLLSEEAKKGRRGERDSLLILLLFQTGLRISEALSLTPSSIQKFEGKPVLSIIGKGRKPRLVACPQSLADKLKSYAYERKIEPQSRLFPIKSQGHGRLLRRLQSM
;
A
#
# COMPACT_ATOMS: atom_id res chain seq x y z
N MET A 1 37.33 19.48 -24.57
CA MET A 1 36.68 18.33 -25.23
C MET A 1 35.19 18.42 -24.96
N ASN A 2 34.39 18.66 -25.99
CA ASN A 2 32.96 18.94 -25.89
C ASN A 2 32.21 17.72 -26.44
N TYR A 3 31.49 16.98 -25.60
CA TYR A 3 30.62 15.91 -26.08
C TYR A 3 29.24 16.49 -26.36
N PRO A 4 28.75 16.46 -27.61
CA PRO A 4 27.38 16.87 -27.89
C PRO A 4 26.44 15.79 -27.36
N VAL A 5 25.75 16.09 -26.25
CA VAL A 5 24.58 15.31 -25.83
C VAL A 5 23.50 15.49 -26.89
N LEU A 6 23.21 14.41 -27.62
CA LEU A 6 22.13 14.35 -28.60
C LEU A 6 20.81 14.78 -27.94
N ARG A 7 20.21 15.86 -28.44
CA ARG A 7 18.82 16.23 -28.17
C ARG A 7 17.97 15.03 -28.58
N GLN A 8 17.46 14.29 -27.60
CA GLN A 8 16.48 13.26 -27.88
C GLN A 8 15.15 13.96 -28.23
N THR A 9 14.87 13.96 -29.53
CA THR A 9 13.66 14.43 -30.17
C THR A 9 12.43 13.82 -29.50
N ALA A 10 11.38 14.63 -29.37
CA ALA A 10 10.17 14.37 -28.61
C ALA A 10 9.62 12.94 -28.77
N ILE A 11 9.59 12.19 -27.67
CA ILE A 11 8.64 11.09 -27.54
C ILE A 11 7.31 11.77 -27.23
N ALA A 12 6.45 11.93 -28.23
CA ALA A 12 5.04 12.16 -27.98
C ALA A 12 4.52 10.97 -27.18
N LYS A 13 4.55 11.10 -25.86
CA LYS A 13 4.08 10.07 -24.94
C LYS A 13 2.58 10.04 -25.11
N SER A 14 2.10 9.16 -25.98
CA SER A 14 0.70 8.79 -26.13
C SER A 14 0.08 8.76 -24.72
N GLN A 15 -0.84 9.69 -24.44
CA GLN A 15 -1.57 9.73 -23.18
C GLN A 15 -2.59 8.59 -23.19
N ARG A 16 -2.10 7.34 -23.14
CA ARG A 16 -2.98 6.20 -22.87
C ARG A 16 -3.55 6.40 -21.48
N ILE A 17 -4.87 6.53 -21.41
CA ILE A 17 -5.59 6.58 -20.14
C ILE A 17 -5.21 5.32 -19.36
N VAL A 18 -4.73 5.52 -18.14
CA VAL A 18 -4.43 4.39 -17.25
C VAL A 18 -5.78 3.79 -16.85
N PRO A 19 -6.03 2.49 -17.11
CA PRO A 19 -7.27 1.85 -16.68
C PRO A 19 -7.38 1.93 -15.16
N TYR A 20 -8.57 2.28 -14.69
CA TYR A 20 -8.88 2.44 -13.27
C TYR A 20 -10.17 1.68 -12.93
N LEU A 21 -10.34 1.39 -11.64
CA LEU A 21 -11.54 0.74 -11.13
C LEU A 21 -12.52 1.78 -10.60
N THR A 22 -13.79 1.59 -10.89
CA THR A 22 -14.91 2.32 -10.27
C THR A 22 -15.09 1.88 -8.81
N PRO A 23 -15.75 2.69 -7.96
CA PRO A 23 -16.04 2.29 -6.58
C PRO A 23 -16.80 0.96 -6.46
N SER A 24 -17.73 0.70 -7.39
CA SER A 24 -18.50 -0.56 -7.44
C SER A 24 -17.62 -1.76 -7.77
N GLU A 25 -16.69 -1.62 -8.73
CA GLU A 25 -15.73 -2.68 -9.06
C GLU A 25 -14.77 -2.94 -7.92
N VAL A 26 -14.31 -1.91 -7.21
CA VAL A 26 -13.46 -2.09 -6.01
C VAL A 26 -14.22 -2.83 -4.91
N LYS A 27 -15.50 -2.49 -4.70
CA LYS A 27 -16.33 -3.19 -3.72
C LYS A 27 -16.45 -4.68 -4.07
N LEU A 28 -16.84 -4.99 -5.31
CA LEU A 28 -16.93 -6.36 -5.81
C LEU A 28 -15.60 -7.10 -5.65
N LEU A 29 -14.49 -6.47 -6.05
CA LEU A 29 -13.14 -7.04 -5.91
C LEU A 29 -12.81 -7.36 -4.45
N SER A 30 -13.15 -6.46 -3.53
CA SER A 30 -12.93 -6.69 -2.09
C SER A 30 -13.79 -7.81 -1.52
N GLU A 31 -15.01 -8.00 -2.01
CA GLU A 31 -15.93 -9.06 -1.61
C GLU A 31 -15.49 -10.42 -2.15
N GLU A 32 -15.10 -10.49 -3.42
CA GLU A 32 -14.55 -11.71 -4.01
C GLU A 32 -13.23 -12.11 -3.38
N ALA A 33 -12.33 -11.16 -3.11
CA ALA A 33 -11.08 -11.43 -2.40
C ALA A 33 -11.34 -12.09 -1.04
N LYS A 34 -12.43 -11.70 -0.35
CA LYS A 34 -12.79 -12.22 0.97
C LYS A 34 -13.06 -13.73 0.98
N LYS A 35 -13.40 -14.34 -0.15
CA LYS A 35 -13.69 -15.79 -0.28
C LYS A 35 -12.43 -16.67 -0.29
N GLY A 36 -11.25 -16.08 -0.48
CA GLY A 36 -9.99 -16.82 -0.53
C GLY A 36 -9.46 -17.27 0.84
N ARG A 37 -8.44 -18.14 0.84
CA ARG A 37 -7.77 -18.64 2.06
C ARG A 37 -7.18 -17.53 2.96
N ARG A 38 -6.81 -16.40 2.37
CA ARG A 38 -6.36 -15.18 3.08
C ARG A 38 -7.34 -14.04 2.88
N GLY A 39 -8.61 -14.35 2.67
CA GLY A 39 -9.54 -13.42 2.05
C GLY A 39 -9.81 -12.18 2.89
N GLU A 40 -9.91 -12.31 4.21
CA GLU A 40 -10.03 -11.16 5.10
C GLU A 40 -8.85 -10.18 4.96
N ARG A 41 -7.62 -10.71 4.94
CA ARG A 41 -6.39 -9.94 4.76
C ARG A 41 -6.42 -9.18 3.42
N ASP A 42 -6.75 -9.89 2.34
CA ASP A 42 -6.69 -9.36 0.99
C ASP A 42 -7.80 -8.32 0.75
N SER A 43 -9.01 -8.60 1.23
CA SER A 43 -10.15 -7.67 1.25
C SER A 43 -9.81 -6.38 2.00
N LEU A 44 -9.25 -6.47 3.21
CA LEU A 44 -8.85 -5.30 3.98
C LEU A 44 -7.75 -4.48 3.32
N LEU A 45 -6.77 -5.13 2.69
CA LEU A 45 -5.71 -4.44 1.96
C LEU A 45 -6.27 -3.67 0.76
N ILE A 46 -7.22 -4.25 0.00
CA ILE A 46 -7.89 -3.56 -1.11
C ILE A 46 -8.63 -2.32 -0.60
N LEU A 47 -9.44 -2.46 0.46
CA LEU A 47 -10.19 -1.36 1.03
C LEU A 47 -9.28 -0.26 1.57
N LEU A 48 -8.17 -0.64 2.23
CA LEU A 48 -7.17 0.30 2.71
C LEU A 48 -6.61 1.14 1.57
N LEU A 49 -6.11 0.50 0.51
CA LEU A 49 -5.50 1.20 -0.63
C LEU A 49 -6.51 2.16 -1.28
N PHE A 50 -7.74 1.70 -1.49
CA PHE A 50 -8.77 2.49 -2.14
C PHE A 50 -9.23 3.68 -1.30
N GLN A 51 -9.51 3.48 -0.02
CA GLN A 51 -10.10 4.53 0.82
C GLN A 51 -9.08 5.56 1.33
N THR A 52 -7.80 5.20 1.41
CA THR A 52 -6.75 6.07 1.95
C THR A 52 -5.75 6.57 0.91
N GLY A 53 -5.76 6.00 -0.30
CA GLY A 53 -4.84 6.38 -1.38
C GLY A 53 -3.37 6.08 -1.07
N LEU A 54 -3.11 5.19 -0.11
CA LEU A 54 -1.76 4.78 0.22
C LEU A 54 -1.09 4.03 -0.95
N ARG A 55 0.21 4.23 -1.09
CA ARG A 55 1.00 3.34 -1.96
C ARG A 55 1.07 1.96 -1.34
N ILE A 56 1.19 0.92 -2.18
CA ILE A 56 1.29 -0.47 -1.70
C ILE A 56 2.43 -0.66 -0.68
N SER A 57 3.59 -0.03 -0.89
CA SER A 57 4.71 -0.11 0.06
C SER A 57 4.41 0.54 1.41
N GLU A 58 3.66 1.65 1.41
CA GLU A 58 3.22 2.35 2.62
C GLU A 58 2.21 1.48 3.37
N ALA A 59 1.21 0.94 2.65
CA ALA A 59 0.20 0.04 3.21
C ALA A 59 0.79 -1.24 3.82
N LEU A 60 1.77 -1.86 3.16
CA LEU A 60 2.45 -3.06 3.67
C LEU A 60 3.40 -2.78 4.85
N SER A 61 3.74 -1.51 5.10
CA SER A 61 4.57 -1.10 6.23
C SER A 61 3.75 -0.68 7.45
N LEU A 62 2.42 -0.58 7.33
CA LEU A 62 1.55 -0.20 8.43
C LEU A 62 1.59 -1.22 9.56
N THR A 63 1.55 -0.69 10.78
CA THR A 63 1.46 -1.44 12.04
C THR A 63 0.19 -1.03 12.79
N PRO A 64 -0.30 -1.81 13.77
CA PRO A 64 -1.41 -1.37 14.61
C PRO A 64 -1.15 -0.01 15.29
N SER A 65 0.09 0.27 15.74
CA SER A 65 0.48 1.57 16.32
C SER A 65 0.46 2.73 15.33
N SER A 66 0.42 2.46 14.03
CA SER A 66 0.28 3.50 12.99
C SER A 66 -1.14 4.08 12.96
N ILE A 67 -2.14 3.38 13.53
CA ILE A 67 -3.54 3.82 13.57
C ILE A 67 -3.75 4.72 14.79
N GLN A 68 -3.75 6.03 14.56
CA GLN A 68 -3.84 7.06 15.60
C GLN A 68 -5.17 7.83 15.50
N LYS A 69 -5.34 8.82 16.36
CA LYS A 69 -6.44 9.79 16.29
C LYS A 69 -5.87 11.21 16.20
N PHE A 70 -6.49 12.04 15.37
CA PHE A 70 -6.25 13.47 15.30
C PHE A 70 -7.60 14.18 15.39
N GLU A 71 -7.77 15.08 16.35
CA GLU A 71 -9.06 15.75 16.63
C GLU A 71 -10.24 14.75 16.77
N GLY A 72 -10.00 13.64 17.45
CA GLY A 72 -10.99 12.58 17.65
C GLY A 72 -11.25 11.67 16.44
N LYS A 73 -10.71 12.00 15.25
CA LYS A 73 -10.90 11.23 14.01
C LYS A 73 -9.71 10.30 13.73
N PRO A 74 -9.92 9.08 13.21
CA PRO A 74 -8.82 8.19 12.91
C PRO A 74 -7.92 8.70 11.79
N VAL A 75 -6.62 8.55 11.99
CA VAL A 75 -5.57 8.86 11.02
C VAL A 75 -4.53 7.74 10.98
N LEU A 76 -3.89 7.56 9.83
CA LEU A 76 -2.75 6.67 9.67
C LEU A 76 -1.47 7.52 9.65
N SER A 77 -0.57 7.25 10.59
CA SER A 77 0.78 7.82 10.58
C SER A 77 1.68 6.97 9.70
N ILE A 78 2.21 7.55 8.62
CA ILE A 78 3.07 6.85 7.66
C ILE A 78 4.31 7.64 7.30
N ILE A 79 5.35 6.93 6.85
CA ILE A 79 6.58 7.53 6.31
C ILE A 79 6.46 7.59 4.79
N GLY A 80 6.34 8.80 4.24
CA GLY A 80 6.20 9.03 2.81
C GLY A 80 7.53 9.22 2.07
N LYS A 81 7.44 9.76 0.85
CA LYS A 81 8.61 10.09 0.01
C LYS A 81 9.57 11.02 0.75
N GLY A 82 10.87 10.76 0.61
CA GLY A 82 11.91 11.52 1.30
C GLY A 82 11.98 11.24 2.80
N ARG A 83 11.37 10.14 3.27
CA ARG A 83 11.30 9.73 4.68
C ARG A 83 10.59 10.75 5.59
N LYS A 84 9.69 11.57 5.03
CA LYS A 84 8.92 12.54 5.79
C LYS A 84 7.65 11.89 6.36
N PRO A 85 7.35 12.08 7.66
CA PRO A 85 6.10 11.61 8.24
C PRO A 85 4.92 12.41 7.68
N ARG A 86 3.77 11.75 7.51
CA ARG A 86 2.49 12.40 7.22
C ARG A 86 1.33 11.64 7.86
N LEU A 87 0.27 12.37 8.19
CA LEU A 87 -1.01 11.80 8.62
C LEU A 87 -1.93 11.66 7.40
N VAL A 88 -2.56 10.50 7.27
CA VAL A 88 -3.57 10.22 6.23
C VAL A 88 -4.91 9.99 6.91
N ALA A 89 -5.95 10.69 6.47
CA ALA A 89 -7.29 10.49 7.01
C ALA A 89 -7.75 9.04 6.78
N CYS A 90 -8.34 8.42 7.80
CA CYS A 90 -8.83 7.05 7.73
C CYS A 90 -10.31 7.03 8.13
N PRO A 91 -11.21 6.47 7.30
CA PRO A 91 -12.60 6.27 7.69
C PRO A 91 -12.70 5.45 8.98
N GLN A 92 -13.62 5.84 9.86
CA GLN A 92 -13.82 5.18 11.16
C GLN A 92 -14.05 3.67 10.99
N SER A 93 -14.94 3.29 10.08
CA SER A 93 -15.25 1.88 9.79
C SER A 93 -14.05 1.08 9.30
N LEU A 94 -13.11 1.70 8.57
CA LEU A 94 -11.88 1.03 8.14
C LEU A 94 -10.89 0.90 9.30
N ALA A 95 -10.71 1.96 10.10
CA ALA A 95 -9.85 1.92 11.27
C ALA A 95 -10.29 0.83 12.26
N ASP A 96 -11.60 0.69 12.49
CA ASP A 96 -12.17 -0.34 13.36
C ASP A 96 -11.90 -1.74 12.80
N LYS A 97 -12.13 -1.96 11.50
CA LYS A 97 -11.81 -3.23 10.85
C LYS A 97 -10.33 -3.61 10.94
N LEU A 98 -9.41 -2.64 10.75
CA LEU A 98 -7.98 -2.88 10.86
C LEU A 98 -7.57 -3.24 12.30
N LYS A 99 -8.19 -2.60 13.30
CA LYS A 99 -7.95 -2.91 14.71
C LYS A 99 -8.51 -4.27 15.10
N SER A 100 -9.74 -4.61 14.69
CA SER A 100 -10.32 -5.94 14.90
C SER A 100 -9.45 -7.02 14.26
N TYR A 101 -9.02 -6.81 13.02
CA TYR A 101 -8.11 -7.72 12.34
C TYR A 101 -6.80 -7.92 13.11
N ALA A 102 -6.17 -6.84 13.60
CA ALA A 102 -4.96 -6.93 14.40
C ALA A 102 -5.19 -7.72 15.70
N TYR A 103 -6.31 -7.46 16.38
CA TYR A 103 -6.68 -8.14 17.62
C TYR A 103 -6.93 -9.64 17.40
N GLU A 104 -7.76 -10.00 16.43
CA GLU A 104 -8.10 -11.41 16.12
C GLU A 104 -6.87 -12.22 15.69
N ARG A 105 -5.95 -11.58 14.95
CA ARG A 105 -4.70 -12.19 14.51
C ARG A 105 -3.57 -12.10 15.53
N LYS A 106 -3.82 -11.49 16.70
CA LYS A 106 -2.82 -11.26 17.76
C LYS A 106 -1.54 -10.58 17.24
N ILE A 107 -1.71 -9.60 16.37
CA ILE A 107 -0.61 -8.83 15.78
C ILE A 107 -0.10 -7.84 16.82
N GLU A 108 1.20 -7.90 17.11
CA GLU A 108 1.84 -6.97 18.04
C GLU A 108 1.79 -5.52 17.53
N PRO A 109 1.77 -4.52 18.42
CA PRO A 109 1.60 -3.12 18.03
C PRO A 109 2.60 -2.59 16.99
N GLN A 110 3.84 -3.09 17.01
CA GLN A 110 4.92 -2.72 16.09
C GLN A 110 5.10 -3.69 14.92
N SER A 111 4.35 -4.79 14.90
CA SER A 111 4.38 -5.75 13.81
C SER A 111 3.53 -5.28 12.62
N ARG A 112 3.89 -5.74 11.41
CA ARG A 112 3.14 -5.38 10.20
C ARG A 112 1.73 -5.97 10.25
N LEU A 113 0.73 -5.15 9.95
CA LEU A 113 -0.66 -5.59 9.80
C LEU A 113 -0.78 -6.68 8.73
N PHE A 114 -0.08 -6.54 7.61
CA PHE A 114 -0.14 -7.48 6.50
C PHE A 114 1.21 -8.17 6.30
N PRO A 115 1.50 -9.31 6.97
CA PRO A 115 2.74 -10.05 6.78
C PRO A 115 2.72 -10.78 5.44
N ILE A 116 2.92 -10.04 4.34
CA ILE A 116 3.14 -10.61 3.02
C ILE A 116 4.63 -10.93 2.92
N LYS A 117 4.97 -12.23 2.87
CA LYS A 117 6.32 -12.68 2.54
C LYS A 117 6.64 -12.14 1.15
N SER A 118 7.49 -11.13 1.06
CA SER A 118 8.15 -10.77 -0.19
C SER A 118 8.95 -11.99 -0.64
N GLN A 119 8.44 -12.74 -1.62
CA GLN A 119 9.32 -13.60 -2.41
C GLN A 119 10.30 -12.64 -3.08
N GLY A 120 11.52 -12.64 -2.56
CA GLY A 120 12.44 -11.52 -2.69
C GLY A 120 12.90 -11.28 -4.12
N HIS A 121 12.50 -10.16 -4.71
CA HIS A 121 13.22 -9.54 -5.84
C HIS A 121 14.72 -9.34 -5.50
N GLY A 122 15.04 -9.12 -4.22
CA GLY A 122 16.42 -9.00 -3.73
C GLY A 122 17.22 -10.30 -3.67
N ARG A 123 16.63 -11.46 -4.01
CA ARG A 123 17.37 -12.73 -4.16
C ARG A 123 17.90 -12.90 -5.59
N LEU A 124 17.22 -12.32 -6.59
CA LEU A 124 17.69 -12.30 -7.98
C LEU A 124 18.84 -11.32 -8.17
N LEU A 125 18.71 -10.10 -7.62
CA LEU A 125 19.75 -9.06 -7.74
C LEU A 125 21.07 -9.44 -7.04
N ARG A 126 21.02 -10.19 -5.93
CA ARG A 126 22.23 -10.69 -5.26
C ARG A 126 22.94 -11.84 -6.01
N ARG A 127 22.21 -12.60 -6.83
CA ARG A 127 22.79 -13.66 -7.69
C ARG A 127 23.49 -13.10 -8.93
N LEU A 128 23.03 -11.97 -9.45
CA LEU A 128 23.63 -11.34 -10.64
C LEU A 128 24.83 -10.44 -10.31
N GLN A 129 25.09 -10.15 -9.03
CA GLN A 129 26.28 -9.42 -8.58
C GLN A 129 27.40 -10.32 -8.06
N SER A 130 27.18 -11.65 -8.08
CA SER A 130 28.16 -12.67 -7.68
C SER A 130 28.54 -13.61 -8.84
N MET A 131 28.20 -13.20 -10.07
CA MET A 131 28.72 -13.73 -11.34
C MET A 131 29.54 -12.61 -11.99
#